data_AF-A0A1F4YAT7-F1
#
_entry.id   AF-A0A1F4YAT7-F1
#
_cell.length_a   1.000
_cell.length_b   1.000
_cell.length_c   1.000
_cell.angle_alpha   90.00
_cell.angle_beta   90.00
_cell.angle_gamma   90.00
#
_symmetry.space_group_name_H-M   'P 1'
#
loop_
_entity.id
_entity.type
_entity.pdbx_description
1 polymer ?
#
loop_
_entity_poly.entity_id
_entity_poly.type
_entity_poly.pdbx_seq_one_letter_code
_entity_poly.pdbx_strand_id
1 'polypeptide(L)'
;MARDMEYFKRGYFGGRTEAFYIGTAPMVVYDINSAYPFAMTQDIPFGETHNIKSADIRPTDFVDCVVDVPDCRYGLLPVKYGWSSLCFPVGRISGRWWGIELLAAARYGAHIISVKNIVRYNRVGKFFKPYADYLYGLRMRYGNDPILKTFIKLVLNSFYGKLASKLIMQKIVTEQNDSEVYYDDYIFKGGSRFGLAERDYGFAKDSRVDIAGYITAVVRSLVLSAIMEAEPYYCDTDSLFVRPGVVPDNVGSALGAFKREYAGDITIVGSKMYYSADDKKIACKGIPKGSQSQALRHPRERVVMDRPETWLTAMKKGTRPNVWKRYHKAIKVGADNRFGLSGWTEPFIYKGE
;
A
#
# COMPACT_ATOMS: atom_id res chain seq x y z
N MET A 1 -24.06 -13.05 -13.29
CA MET A 1 -22.78 -13.74 -13.06
C MET A 1 -21.63 -12.74 -12.82
N ALA A 2 -21.79 -11.76 -11.91
CA ALA A 2 -20.90 -10.59 -11.85
C ALA A 2 -20.67 -10.02 -10.43
N ARG A 3 -20.41 -10.90 -9.46
CA ARG A 3 -19.75 -10.54 -8.19
C ARG A 3 -18.76 -11.65 -7.79
N ASP A 4 -17.88 -12.02 -8.70
CA ASP A 4 -16.70 -12.76 -8.29
C ASP A 4 -15.69 -11.77 -7.72
N MET A 5 -15.59 -11.70 -6.39
CA MET A 5 -14.64 -10.84 -5.68
C MET A 5 -13.18 -11.17 -6.06
N GLU A 6 -12.91 -12.41 -6.50
CA GLU A 6 -11.59 -12.80 -6.98
C GLU A 6 -11.24 -12.12 -8.30
N TYR A 7 -12.24 -11.79 -9.14
CA TYR A 7 -12.04 -11.02 -10.36
C TYR A 7 -11.54 -9.60 -10.06
N PHE A 8 -12.20 -8.90 -9.14
CA PHE A 8 -11.85 -7.54 -8.70
C PHE A 8 -10.53 -7.49 -7.91
N LYS A 9 -10.25 -8.52 -7.11
CA LYS A 9 -9.01 -8.64 -6.33
C LYS A 9 -7.74 -8.58 -7.21
N ARG A 10 -7.82 -9.01 -8.47
CA ARG A 10 -6.69 -8.91 -9.41
C ARG A 10 -6.31 -7.46 -9.74
N GLY A 11 -7.26 -6.53 -9.67
CA GLY A 11 -7.01 -5.08 -9.77
C GLY A 11 -7.02 -4.36 -8.42
N TYR A 12 -7.03 -5.09 -7.30
CA TYR A 12 -6.90 -4.49 -5.97
C TYR A 12 -5.42 -4.38 -5.59
N PHE A 13 -4.90 -3.15 -5.65
CA PHE A 13 -3.53 -2.82 -5.27
C PHE A 13 -3.50 -1.94 -4.02
N GLY A 14 -2.38 -1.97 -3.30
CA GLY A 14 -2.15 -1.08 -2.15
C GLY A 14 -1.72 0.33 -2.55
N GLY A 15 -1.17 1.07 -1.60
CA GLY A 15 -0.51 2.36 -1.85
C GLY A 15 0.82 2.21 -2.59
N ARG A 16 1.21 3.24 -3.34
CA ARG A 16 2.48 3.29 -4.08
C ARG A 16 3.64 3.64 -3.14
N THR A 17 4.64 2.77 -3.04
CA THR A 17 5.87 3.08 -2.29
C THR A 17 7.09 2.78 -3.15
N GLU A 18 7.85 3.81 -3.52
CA GLU A 18 9.02 3.70 -4.39
C GLU A 18 10.09 4.71 -4.02
N ALA A 19 11.34 4.25 -3.98
CA ALA A 19 12.53 5.10 -3.92
C ALA A 19 13.02 5.38 -5.35
N PHE A 20 12.70 6.55 -5.88
CA PHE A 20 13.16 7.00 -7.19
C PHE A 20 14.63 7.45 -7.15
N TYR A 21 15.11 7.85 -5.98
CA TYR A 21 16.49 8.21 -5.70
C TYR A 21 16.97 7.55 -4.40
N ILE A 22 18.20 7.05 -4.41
CA ILE A 22 18.90 6.47 -3.25
C ILE A 22 20.12 7.33 -2.97
N GLY A 23 20.17 7.93 -1.79
CA GLY A 23 21.22 8.84 -1.38
C GLY A 23 20.69 9.96 -0.50
N THR A 24 21.58 10.89 -0.18
CA THR A 24 21.27 12.09 0.61
C THR A 24 20.97 13.26 -0.31
N ALA A 25 19.91 13.99 -0.04
CA ALA A 25 19.62 15.28 -0.68
C ALA A 25 18.77 16.15 0.25
N PRO A 26 18.78 17.48 0.08
CA PRO A 26 17.81 18.35 0.71
C PRO A 26 16.43 18.06 0.11
N MET A 27 15.42 17.88 0.97
CA MET A 27 14.07 17.52 0.56
C MET A 27 13.00 18.27 1.35
N VAL A 28 11.85 18.49 0.73
CA VAL A 28 10.61 18.89 1.40
C VAL A 28 9.64 17.73 1.32
N VAL A 29 9.04 17.38 2.45
CA VAL A 29 8.07 16.28 2.56
C VAL A 29 6.66 16.84 2.59
N TYR A 30 5.84 16.38 1.67
CA TYR A 30 4.40 16.64 1.62
C TYR A 30 3.63 15.34 1.86
N ASP A 31 2.54 15.40 2.60
CA ASP A 31 1.65 14.27 2.88
C ASP A 31 0.20 14.69 2.64
N ILE A 32 -0.59 13.87 1.95
CA ILE A 32 -2.00 14.19 1.69
C ILE A 32 -2.79 14.09 2.99
N ASN A 33 -3.51 15.16 3.34
CA ASN A 33 -4.39 15.15 4.50
C ASN A 33 -5.54 14.15 4.30
N SER A 34 -5.38 12.94 4.86
CA SER A 34 -6.40 11.88 4.83
C SER A 34 -6.77 11.44 3.41
N ALA A 35 -5.80 10.88 2.67
CA ALA A 35 -5.99 10.45 1.28
C ALA A 35 -7.17 9.49 1.06
N TYR A 36 -7.27 8.40 1.85
CA TYR A 36 -8.38 7.45 1.70
C TYR A 36 -9.75 8.06 2.05
N PRO A 37 -9.89 8.84 3.13
CA PRO A 37 -11.12 9.60 3.38
C PRO A 37 -11.49 10.57 2.25
N PHE A 38 -10.51 11.25 1.66
CA PHE A 38 -10.76 12.07 0.47
C PHE A 38 -11.27 11.23 -0.71
N ALA A 39 -10.69 10.05 -0.96
CA ALA A 39 -11.18 9.14 -1.99
C ALA A 39 -12.62 8.66 -1.72
N MET A 40 -13.03 8.53 -0.44
CA MET A 40 -14.40 8.19 -0.06
C MET A 40 -15.43 9.30 -0.34
N THR A 41 -14.98 10.56 -0.49
CA THR A 41 -15.88 11.68 -0.84
C THR A 41 -16.13 11.80 -2.35
N GLN A 42 -15.40 11.03 -3.17
CA GLN A 42 -15.54 11.03 -4.62
C GLN A 42 -16.75 10.22 -5.09
N ASP A 43 -16.99 10.25 -6.40
CA ASP A 43 -18.01 9.44 -7.06
C ASP A 43 -17.60 7.98 -7.09
N ILE A 44 -18.38 7.11 -6.45
CA ILE A 44 -18.08 5.69 -6.28
C ILE A 44 -19.13 4.84 -7.01
N PRO A 45 -18.71 3.81 -7.78
CA PRO A 45 -19.64 2.92 -8.47
C PRO A 45 -20.43 2.03 -7.50
N PHE A 46 -21.70 1.78 -7.81
CA PHE A 46 -22.54 0.87 -7.03
C PHE A 46 -23.73 0.35 -7.85
N GLY A 47 -24.48 -0.61 -7.29
CA GLY A 47 -25.65 -1.20 -7.94
C GLY A 47 -25.32 -2.49 -8.71
N GLU A 48 -25.95 -2.64 -9.88
CA GLU A 48 -25.79 -3.79 -10.76
C GLU A 48 -24.60 -3.61 -11.69
N THR A 49 -23.94 -4.71 -12.00
CA THR A 49 -22.75 -4.76 -12.86
C THR A 49 -23.09 -5.39 -14.19
N HIS A 50 -22.58 -4.81 -15.26
CA HIS A 50 -22.73 -5.30 -16.63
C HIS A 50 -21.36 -5.44 -17.27
N ASN A 51 -21.15 -6.55 -17.98
CA ASN A 51 -19.99 -6.68 -18.87
C ASN A 51 -20.30 -5.97 -20.17
N ILE A 52 -19.43 -5.06 -20.58
CA ILE A 52 -19.57 -4.32 -21.83
C ILE A 52 -18.31 -4.51 -22.67
N LYS A 53 -18.50 -4.53 -23.99
CA LYS A 53 -17.42 -4.39 -24.97
C LYS A 53 -17.52 -2.97 -25.53
N SER A 54 -16.65 -2.09 -25.04
CA SER A 54 -16.62 -0.68 -25.43
C SER A 54 -15.18 -0.18 -25.42
N ALA A 55 -14.88 0.78 -26.29
CA ALA A 55 -13.63 1.54 -26.21
C ALA A 55 -13.75 2.76 -25.27
N ASP A 56 -14.97 3.24 -25.02
CA ASP A 56 -15.25 4.34 -24.08
C ASP A 56 -15.16 3.84 -22.63
N ILE A 57 -14.05 4.18 -21.97
CA ILE A 57 -13.73 3.83 -20.58
C ILE A 57 -14.06 5.02 -19.68
N ARG A 58 -14.86 4.78 -18.64
CA ARG A 58 -15.22 5.76 -17.61
C ARG A 58 -14.33 5.60 -16.38
N PRO A 59 -14.13 6.66 -15.56
CA PRO A 59 -13.33 6.56 -14.34
C PRO A 59 -13.74 5.41 -13.40
N THR A 60 -15.04 5.14 -13.31
CA THR A 60 -15.65 4.14 -12.42
C THR A 60 -15.73 2.73 -13.02
N ASP A 61 -15.24 2.53 -14.24
CA ASP A 61 -15.23 1.21 -14.87
C ASP A 61 -14.07 0.36 -14.32
N PHE A 62 -14.28 -0.95 -14.22
CA PHE A 62 -13.21 -1.89 -13.95
C PHE A 62 -12.85 -2.64 -15.24
N VAL A 63 -11.61 -2.47 -15.70
CA VAL A 63 -11.21 -2.78 -17.08
C VAL A 63 -10.11 -3.84 -17.07
N ASP A 64 -10.31 -4.91 -17.83
CA ASP A 64 -9.31 -5.92 -18.16
C ASP A 64 -8.75 -5.61 -19.55
N CYS A 65 -7.47 -5.23 -19.62
CA CYS A 65 -6.86 -4.72 -20.84
C CYS A 65 -5.35 -4.99 -20.91
N VAL A 66 -4.80 -4.72 -22.08
CA VAL A 66 -3.36 -4.66 -22.33
C VAL A 66 -3.01 -3.21 -22.64
N VAL A 67 -2.00 -2.69 -21.94
CA VAL A 67 -1.56 -1.30 -22.03
C VAL A 67 -0.07 -1.28 -22.36
N ASP A 68 0.34 -0.40 -23.25
CA ASP A 68 1.74 -0.05 -23.47
C ASP A 68 2.08 1.18 -22.62
N VAL A 69 3.01 1.03 -21.68
CA VAL A 69 3.51 2.12 -20.85
C VAL A 69 4.84 2.58 -21.45
N PRO A 70 5.01 3.88 -21.78
CA PRO A 70 6.24 4.37 -22.38
C PRO A 70 7.43 4.19 -21.44
N ASP A 71 8.63 4.17 -22.03
CA ASP A 71 9.85 4.23 -21.23
C ASP A 71 9.91 5.58 -20.50
N CYS A 72 9.82 5.53 -19.17
CA CYS A 72 9.75 6.69 -18.31
C CYS A 72 10.29 6.34 -16.93
N ARG A 73 10.80 7.34 -16.20
CA ARG A 73 11.30 7.13 -14.83
C ARG A 73 10.20 6.65 -13.89
N TYR A 74 9.01 7.22 -14.00
CA TYR A 74 7.91 6.96 -13.09
C TYR A 74 6.89 6.04 -13.76
N GLY A 75 6.94 4.74 -13.44
CA GLY A 75 5.96 3.80 -13.97
C GLY A 75 4.53 4.23 -13.66
N LEU A 76 3.63 4.00 -14.62
CA LEU A 76 2.30 4.62 -14.63
C LEU A 76 1.21 3.74 -14.02
N LEU A 77 1.32 2.42 -14.17
CA LEU A 77 0.29 1.47 -13.73
C LEU A 77 0.84 0.44 -12.74
N PRO A 78 0.06 0.11 -11.69
CA PRO A 78 0.45 -0.90 -10.72
C PRO A 78 0.32 -2.31 -11.30
N VAL A 79 1.28 -3.17 -10.98
CA VAL A 79 1.23 -4.61 -11.25
C VAL A 79 1.66 -5.38 -10.01
N LYS A 80 1.08 -6.57 -9.81
CA LYS A 80 1.61 -7.56 -8.87
C LYS A 80 2.57 -8.46 -9.62
N TYR A 81 3.85 -8.41 -9.28
CA TYR A 81 4.88 -9.26 -9.89
C TYR A 81 5.43 -10.24 -8.84
N GLY A 82 5.64 -11.50 -9.25
CA GLY A 82 6.04 -12.59 -8.37
C GLY A 82 5.02 -12.88 -7.26
N TRP A 83 5.49 -13.19 -6.05
CA TRP A 83 4.66 -13.68 -4.95
C TRP A 83 3.70 -12.64 -4.33
N SER A 84 3.96 -11.33 -4.46
CA SER A 84 3.01 -10.26 -4.04
C SER A 84 3.52 -8.83 -4.22
N SER A 85 4.69 -8.61 -4.84
CA SER A 85 5.30 -7.28 -4.83
C SER A 85 4.54 -6.34 -5.75
N LEU A 86 3.96 -5.29 -5.17
CA LEU A 86 3.38 -4.18 -5.91
C LEU A 86 4.51 -3.38 -6.55
N CYS A 87 4.44 -3.20 -7.86
CA CYS A 87 5.50 -2.61 -8.64
C CYS A 87 4.89 -1.82 -9.82
N PHE A 88 5.65 -0.91 -10.41
CA PHE A 88 5.18 0.01 -11.46
C PHE A 88 6.11 -0.08 -12.67
N PRO A 89 5.95 -1.12 -13.52
CA PRO A 89 6.81 -1.32 -14.68
C PRO A 89 6.52 -0.36 -15.84
N VAL A 90 7.40 -0.42 -16.83
CA VAL A 90 7.22 0.14 -18.18
C VAL A 90 7.12 -0.98 -19.23
N GLY A 91 6.72 -0.63 -20.46
CA GLY A 91 6.48 -1.54 -21.58
C GLY A 91 5.05 -2.07 -21.64
N ARG A 92 4.88 -3.17 -22.38
CA ARG A 92 3.57 -3.80 -22.60
C ARG A 92 3.14 -4.62 -21.39
N ILE A 93 2.02 -4.26 -20.77
CA ILE A 93 1.52 -4.85 -19.52
C ILE A 93 0.08 -5.34 -19.72
N SER A 94 -0.21 -6.57 -19.30
CA SER A 94 -1.58 -7.10 -19.21
C SER A 94 -2.06 -7.06 -17.76
N GLY A 95 -3.26 -6.55 -17.52
CA GLY A 95 -3.77 -6.41 -16.17
C GLY A 95 -5.19 -5.91 -16.07
N ARG A 96 -5.61 -5.66 -14.83
CA ARG A 96 -6.94 -5.13 -14.51
C ARG A 96 -6.79 -3.89 -13.66
N TRP A 97 -7.42 -2.81 -14.09
CA TRP A 97 -7.33 -1.51 -13.43
C TRP A 97 -8.68 -0.84 -13.41
N TRP A 98 -8.84 0.13 -12.52
CA TRP A 98 -9.97 1.04 -12.59
C TRP A 98 -9.72 2.07 -13.71
N GLY A 99 -10.77 2.48 -14.39
CA GLY A 99 -10.70 3.43 -15.47
C GLY A 99 -10.04 4.74 -15.05
N ILE A 100 -10.19 5.17 -13.79
CA ILE A 100 -9.50 6.36 -13.26
C ILE A 100 -7.97 6.25 -13.35
N GLU A 101 -7.40 5.06 -13.12
CA GLU A 101 -5.95 4.80 -13.25
C GLU A 101 -5.53 4.76 -14.72
N LEU A 102 -6.32 4.11 -15.57
CA LEU A 102 -6.05 4.03 -17.01
C LEU A 102 -6.09 5.41 -17.67
N LEU A 103 -7.10 6.21 -17.34
CA LEU A 103 -7.23 7.58 -17.82
C LEU A 103 -6.09 8.46 -17.30
N ALA A 104 -5.69 8.30 -16.03
CA ALA A 104 -4.55 9.01 -15.48
C ALA A 104 -3.23 8.61 -16.18
N ALA A 105 -2.99 7.31 -16.39
CA ALA A 105 -1.82 6.82 -17.11
C ALA A 105 -1.79 7.30 -18.58
N ALA A 106 -2.95 7.32 -19.24
CA ALA A 106 -3.06 7.79 -20.63
C ALA A 106 -2.68 9.26 -20.80
N ARG A 107 -2.98 10.12 -19.80
CA ARG A 107 -2.51 11.52 -19.79
C ARG A 107 -0.99 11.66 -19.83
N TYR A 108 -0.28 10.64 -19.34
CA TYR A 108 1.19 10.61 -19.27
C TYR A 108 1.81 9.66 -20.30
N GLY A 109 1.07 9.35 -21.37
CA GLY A 109 1.59 8.65 -22.55
C GLY A 109 1.34 7.15 -22.58
N ALA A 110 0.60 6.56 -21.63
CA ALA A 110 0.21 5.16 -21.75
C ALA A 110 -0.83 4.95 -22.85
N HIS A 111 -0.70 3.88 -23.63
CA HIS A 111 -1.61 3.55 -24.72
C HIS A 111 -2.31 2.22 -24.48
N ILE A 112 -3.64 2.22 -24.48
CA ILE A 112 -4.42 0.98 -24.35
C ILE A 112 -4.38 0.23 -25.68
N ILE A 113 -3.72 -0.93 -25.72
CA ILE A 113 -3.58 -1.75 -26.93
C ILE A 113 -4.86 -2.52 -27.22
N SER A 114 -5.46 -3.12 -26.19
CA SER A 114 -6.67 -3.94 -26.35
C SER A 114 -7.46 -4.03 -25.06
N VAL A 115 -8.79 -3.96 -25.17
CA VAL A 115 -9.72 -4.16 -24.04
C VAL A 115 -10.36 -5.53 -24.15
N LYS A 116 -10.14 -6.39 -23.15
CA LYS A 116 -10.72 -7.75 -23.07
C LYS A 116 -12.13 -7.70 -22.51
N ASN A 117 -12.34 -6.93 -21.44
CA ASN A 117 -13.63 -6.79 -20.77
C ASN A 117 -13.71 -5.47 -19.98
N ILE A 118 -14.90 -4.89 -19.89
CA ILE A 118 -15.19 -3.81 -18.96
C ILE A 118 -16.36 -4.24 -18.08
N VAL A 119 -16.17 -4.17 -16.76
CA VAL A 119 -17.25 -4.30 -15.78
C VAL A 119 -17.70 -2.88 -15.41
N ARG A 120 -18.93 -2.54 -15.78
CA ARG A 120 -19.53 -1.22 -15.53
C ARG A 120 -20.68 -1.35 -14.56
N TYR A 121 -20.72 -0.45 -13.57
CA TYR A 121 -21.86 -0.31 -12.67
C TYR A 121 -22.93 0.58 -13.31
N ASN A 122 -24.20 0.26 -13.08
CA ASN A 122 -25.31 1.06 -13.58
C ASN A 122 -25.51 2.39 -12.82
N ARG A 123 -24.90 2.54 -11.63
CA ARG A 123 -25.02 3.74 -10.79
C ARG A 123 -23.67 4.19 -10.25
N VAL A 124 -23.56 5.49 -10.03
CA VAL A 124 -22.41 6.17 -9.44
C VAL A 124 -22.93 7.23 -8.47
N GLY A 125 -22.26 7.42 -7.33
CA GLY A 125 -22.62 8.49 -6.40
C GLY A 125 -21.70 8.58 -5.18
N LYS A 126 -21.89 9.65 -4.40
CA LYS A 126 -21.04 10.01 -3.24
C LYS A 126 -21.55 9.43 -1.92
N PHE A 127 -21.80 8.13 -1.88
CA PHE A 127 -22.50 7.50 -0.75
C PHE A 127 -21.67 7.41 0.54
N PHE A 128 -20.33 7.43 0.45
CA PHE A 128 -19.46 7.48 1.64
C PHE A 128 -19.06 8.89 2.05
N LYS A 129 -19.44 9.93 1.28
CA LYS A 129 -19.12 11.31 1.62
C LYS A 129 -19.66 11.71 3.00
N PRO A 130 -20.93 11.44 3.37
CA PRO A 130 -21.44 11.79 4.70
C PRO A 130 -20.65 11.11 5.83
N TYR A 131 -20.24 9.85 5.64
CA TYR A 131 -19.42 9.11 6.59
C TYR A 131 -18.03 9.72 6.76
N ALA A 132 -17.34 9.99 5.65
CA ALA A 132 -15.99 10.56 5.66
C ALA A 132 -15.97 11.98 6.23
N ASP A 133 -16.92 12.83 5.83
CA ASP A 133 -17.04 14.20 6.33
C ASP A 133 -17.31 14.24 7.84
N TYR A 134 -18.22 13.38 8.32
CA TYR A 134 -18.56 13.31 9.74
C TYR A 134 -17.34 12.94 10.59
N LEU A 135 -16.66 11.84 10.27
CA LEU A 135 -15.49 11.38 11.03
C LEU A 135 -14.30 12.33 10.87
N TYR A 136 -14.09 12.92 9.70
CA TYR A 136 -13.06 13.93 9.51
C TYR A 136 -13.34 15.19 10.36
N GLY A 137 -14.59 15.65 10.38
CA GLY A 137 -15.04 16.75 11.23
C GLY A 137 -14.82 16.47 12.72
N LEU A 138 -15.15 15.26 13.19
CA LEU A 138 -14.84 14.83 14.56
C LEU A 138 -13.34 14.83 14.83
N ARG A 139 -12.52 14.32 13.91
CA ARG A 139 -11.06 14.31 14.05
C ARG A 139 -10.48 15.71 14.21
N MET A 140 -11.04 16.69 13.49
CA MET A 140 -10.62 18.10 13.62
C MET A 140 -11.07 18.69 14.96
N ARG A 141 -12.33 18.45 15.35
CA ARG A 141 -12.89 18.92 16.64
C ARG A 141 -12.10 18.42 17.84
N TYR A 142 -11.74 17.13 17.86
CA TYR A 142 -10.95 16.50 18.92
C TYR A 142 -9.43 16.54 18.63
N GLY A 143 -8.96 17.49 17.82
CA GLY A 143 -7.57 17.56 17.37
C GLY A 143 -6.54 17.76 18.49
N ASN A 144 -6.97 18.24 19.66
CA ASN A 144 -6.17 18.48 20.86
C ASN A 144 -6.11 17.29 21.81
N ASP A 145 -6.98 16.29 21.65
CA ASP A 145 -6.93 15.03 22.40
C ASP A 145 -6.17 13.97 21.58
N PRO A 146 -4.93 13.59 21.96
CA PRO A 146 -4.14 12.66 21.18
C PRO A 146 -4.77 11.27 21.04
N ILE A 147 -5.51 10.81 22.06
CA ILE A 147 -6.12 9.48 22.09
C ILE A 147 -7.33 9.47 21.16
N LEU A 148 -8.26 10.41 21.34
CA LEU A 148 -9.46 10.50 20.50
C LEU A 148 -9.12 10.78 19.05
N LYS A 149 -8.18 11.69 18.78
CA LYS A 149 -7.70 11.96 17.42
C LYS A 149 -7.15 10.70 16.74
N THR A 150 -6.37 9.90 17.48
CA THR A 150 -5.80 8.65 16.98
C THR A 150 -6.89 7.61 16.75
N PHE A 151 -7.80 7.44 17.70
CA PHE A 151 -8.94 6.52 17.59
C PHE A 151 -9.82 6.85 16.37
N ILE A 152 -10.23 8.11 16.22
CA ILE A 152 -11.06 8.55 15.09
C ILE A 152 -10.31 8.35 13.78
N LYS A 153 -9.00 8.67 13.71
CA LYS A 153 -8.17 8.41 12.53
C LYS A 153 -8.14 6.92 12.18
N LEU A 154 -8.02 6.05 13.18
CA LEU A 154 -8.03 4.59 12.96
C LEU A 154 -9.37 4.11 12.43
N VAL A 155 -10.49 4.53 13.02
CA VAL A 155 -11.84 4.17 12.54
C VAL A 155 -12.02 4.59 11.08
N LEU A 156 -11.71 5.85 10.79
CA LEU A 156 -11.86 6.43 9.46
C LEU A 156 -11.01 5.70 8.40
N ASN A 157 -9.75 5.38 8.72
CA ASN A 157 -8.86 4.67 7.79
C ASN A 157 -9.13 3.16 7.71
N SER A 158 -9.69 2.55 8.75
CA SER A 158 -9.95 1.09 8.77
C SER A 158 -11.14 0.68 7.92
N PHE A 159 -12.02 1.63 7.56
CA PHE A 159 -13.25 1.35 6.83
C PHE A 159 -13.00 0.65 5.48
N TYR A 160 -12.15 1.21 4.60
CA TYR A 160 -11.89 0.58 3.31
C TYR A 160 -11.19 -0.79 3.45
N GLY A 161 -10.31 -0.93 4.45
CA GLY A 161 -9.64 -2.20 4.74
C GLY A 161 -10.61 -3.28 5.18
N LYS A 162 -11.68 -2.90 5.91
CA LYS A 162 -12.77 -3.81 6.28
C LYS A 162 -13.51 -4.34 5.05
N LEU A 163 -13.68 -3.53 4.00
CA LEU A 163 -14.32 -3.95 2.74
C LEU A 163 -13.51 -5.02 1.99
N ALA A 164 -12.20 -5.12 2.20
CA ALA A 164 -11.35 -6.14 1.56
C ALA A 164 -10.89 -7.25 2.53
N SER A 165 -11.54 -7.39 3.69
CA SER A 165 -11.14 -8.34 4.72
C SER A 165 -11.47 -9.78 4.35
N LYS A 166 -10.45 -10.66 4.42
CA LYS A 166 -10.65 -12.11 4.39
C LYS A 166 -11.08 -12.63 5.76
N LEU A 167 -11.89 -13.68 5.77
CA LEU A 167 -12.19 -14.46 6.94
C LEU A 167 -11.12 -15.56 7.10
N ILE A 168 -10.02 -15.21 7.75
CA ILE A 168 -8.96 -16.15 8.10
C ILE A 168 -9.15 -16.53 9.55
N MET A 169 -9.31 -17.82 9.84
CA MET A 169 -9.24 -18.34 11.21
C MET A 169 -7.90 -18.99 11.44
N GLN A 170 -7.21 -18.52 12.47
CA GLN A 170 -6.01 -19.15 12.99
C GLN A 170 -6.36 -19.81 14.32
N LYS A 171 -6.10 -21.12 14.43
CA LYS A 171 -6.29 -21.90 15.65
C LYS A 171 -4.99 -22.56 16.05
N ILE A 172 -4.71 -22.57 17.35
CA ILE A 172 -3.66 -23.42 17.92
C ILE A 172 -4.27 -24.81 18.08
N VAL A 173 -3.61 -25.82 17.52
CA VAL A 173 -4.07 -27.22 17.56
C VAL A 173 -3.05 -28.09 18.30
N THR A 174 -3.55 -29.11 18.99
CA THR A 174 -2.78 -30.12 19.74
C THR A 174 -3.10 -31.51 19.19
N GLU A 175 -2.25 -32.50 19.45
CA GLU A 175 -2.43 -33.91 19.05
C GLU A 175 -3.79 -34.53 19.39
N GLN A 176 -4.52 -33.99 20.38
CA GLN A 176 -5.78 -34.56 20.85
C GLN A 176 -7.03 -34.07 20.07
N ASN A 177 -6.90 -33.10 19.17
CA ASN A 177 -8.05 -32.25 18.82
C ASN A 177 -8.48 -32.14 17.34
N ASP A 178 -7.95 -32.88 16.36
CA ASP A 178 -8.67 -33.09 15.08
C ASP A 178 -7.95 -34.02 14.10
N SER A 179 -8.72 -34.86 13.40
CA SER A 179 -8.29 -35.78 12.33
C SER A 179 -8.26 -35.15 10.92
N GLU A 180 -8.65 -33.87 10.78
CA GLU A 180 -8.78 -33.19 9.48
C GLU A 180 -8.09 -31.81 9.44
N VAL A 181 -6.78 -31.76 9.66
CA VAL A 181 -6.01 -30.51 9.51
C VAL A 181 -4.76 -30.75 8.66
N TYR A 182 -4.54 -29.88 7.67
CA TYR A 182 -3.29 -29.80 6.90
C TYR A 182 -2.36 -28.80 7.59
N TYR A 183 -1.11 -29.18 7.82
CA TYR A 183 -0.20 -28.47 8.72
C TYR A 183 1.02 -27.92 7.97
N ASP A 184 1.31 -26.62 8.16
CA ASP A 184 2.51 -25.99 7.59
C ASP A 184 3.71 -25.93 8.57
N ASP A 185 3.50 -25.97 9.89
CA ASP A 185 4.59 -25.88 10.87
C ASP A 185 4.23 -26.62 12.18
N TYR A 186 5.14 -27.46 12.69
CA TYR A 186 4.98 -28.17 13.96
C TYR A 186 6.19 -28.01 14.87
N ILE A 187 5.93 -27.98 16.18
CA ILE A 187 6.96 -27.97 17.21
C ILE A 187 6.66 -29.00 18.28
N PHE A 188 7.71 -29.73 18.65
CA PHE A 188 7.72 -30.62 19.80
C PHE A 188 8.21 -29.88 21.04
N LYS A 189 7.39 -29.85 22.10
CA LYS A 189 7.82 -29.33 23.41
C LYS A 189 7.20 -30.15 24.53
N GLY A 190 8.04 -30.79 25.34
CA GLY A 190 7.61 -31.53 26.53
C GLY A 190 6.75 -32.77 26.25
N GLY A 191 6.90 -33.40 25.07
CA GLY A 191 6.13 -34.60 24.70
C GLY A 191 4.78 -34.33 24.03
N SER A 192 4.39 -33.07 23.82
CA SER A 192 3.19 -32.71 23.06
C SER A 192 3.54 -31.91 21.80
N ARG A 193 2.85 -32.24 20.69
CA ARG A 193 2.96 -31.54 19.41
C ARG A 193 1.90 -30.45 19.30
N PHE A 194 2.34 -29.22 19.05
CA PHE A 194 1.48 -28.07 18.80
C PHE A 194 1.64 -27.62 17.35
N GLY A 195 0.53 -27.31 16.68
CA GLY A 195 0.49 -26.75 15.33
C GLY A 195 -0.29 -25.44 15.26
N LEU A 196 -0.05 -24.64 14.23
CA LEU A 196 -0.94 -23.56 13.83
C LEU A 196 -1.76 -24.05 12.64
N ALA A 197 -3.08 -24.15 12.83
CA ALA A 197 -4.01 -24.38 11.74
C ALA A 197 -4.51 -23.02 11.23
N GLU A 198 -4.24 -22.71 9.97
CA GLU A 198 -4.84 -21.56 9.29
C GLU A 198 -5.88 -22.06 8.31
N ARG A 199 -7.11 -21.53 8.40
CA ARG A 199 -8.17 -21.80 7.44
C ARG A 199 -8.63 -20.49 6.81
N ASP A 200 -8.39 -20.35 5.51
CA ASP A 200 -8.88 -19.25 4.69
C ASP A 200 -10.30 -19.59 4.19
N TYR A 201 -11.31 -18.91 4.73
CA TYR A 201 -12.71 -19.05 4.30
C TYR A 201 -13.04 -18.09 3.14
N GLY A 202 -12.04 -17.45 2.55
CA GLY A 202 -12.21 -16.44 1.51
C GLY A 202 -12.62 -15.09 2.07
N PHE A 203 -13.31 -14.29 1.27
CA PHE A 203 -13.80 -12.97 1.69
C PHE A 203 -14.97 -13.08 2.65
N ALA A 204 -15.04 -12.17 3.64
CA ALA A 204 -16.22 -12.09 4.52
C ALA A 204 -17.49 -11.78 3.69
N LYS A 205 -18.66 -12.23 4.15
CA LYS A 205 -19.95 -12.13 3.43
C LYS A 205 -20.24 -10.76 2.83
N ASP A 206 -19.94 -9.68 3.55
CA ASP A 206 -20.23 -8.30 3.14
C ASP A 206 -18.99 -7.56 2.59
N SER A 207 -17.95 -8.30 2.19
CA SER A 207 -16.76 -7.72 1.57
C SER A 207 -17.09 -7.10 0.22
N ARG A 208 -16.51 -5.92 -0.02
CA ARG A 208 -16.62 -5.13 -1.24
C ARG A 208 -15.22 -4.78 -1.73
N VAL A 209 -14.52 -5.80 -2.22
CA VAL A 209 -13.15 -5.68 -2.77
C VAL A 209 -13.12 -4.77 -3.98
N ASP A 210 -14.22 -4.76 -4.75
CA ASP A 210 -14.47 -3.79 -5.81
C ASP A 210 -14.34 -2.36 -5.31
N ILE A 211 -15.05 -2.02 -4.24
CA ILE A 211 -15.07 -0.67 -3.69
C ILE A 211 -13.74 -0.30 -3.01
N ALA A 212 -13.13 -1.23 -2.27
CA ALA A 212 -11.80 -1.03 -1.71
C ALA A 212 -10.76 -0.79 -2.82
N GLY A 213 -10.82 -1.57 -3.90
CA GLY A 213 -10.03 -1.40 -5.10
C GLY A 213 -10.16 -0.02 -5.69
N TYR A 214 -11.39 0.45 -5.90
CA TYR A 214 -11.65 1.76 -6.47
C TYR A 214 -11.14 2.90 -5.56
N ILE A 215 -11.37 2.83 -4.24
CA ILE A 215 -10.86 3.82 -3.28
C ILE A 215 -9.33 3.94 -3.37
N THR A 216 -8.62 2.81 -3.41
CA THR A 216 -7.14 2.84 -3.54
C THR A 216 -6.68 3.34 -4.91
N ALA A 217 -7.44 3.07 -5.98
CA ALA A 217 -7.17 3.54 -7.33
C ALA A 217 -7.31 5.06 -7.46
N VAL A 218 -8.30 5.67 -6.80
CA VAL A 218 -8.44 7.13 -6.70
C VAL A 218 -7.21 7.75 -6.06
N VAL A 219 -6.75 7.22 -4.91
CA VAL A 219 -5.54 7.73 -4.24
C VAL A 219 -4.31 7.57 -5.12
N ARG A 220 -4.11 6.40 -5.73
CA ARG A 220 -2.96 6.17 -6.63
C ARG A 220 -2.98 7.10 -7.84
N SER A 221 -4.14 7.40 -8.40
CA SER A 221 -4.27 8.31 -9.54
C SER A 221 -3.93 9.76 -9.17
N LEU A 222 -4.32 10.20 -7.97
CA LEU A 222 -3.93 11.50 -7.42
C LEU A 222 -2.41 11.58 -7.19
N VAL A 223 -1.84 10.54 -6.58
CA VAL A 223 -0.40 10.45 -6.32
C VAL A 223 0.40 10.35 -7.61
N LEU A 224 -0.11 9.66 -8.64
CA LEU A 224 0.53 9.61 -9.95
C LEU A 224 0.64 11.02 -10.56
N SER A 225 -0.45 11.80 -10.57
CA SER A 225 -0.38 13.18 -11.07
C SER A 225 0.66 14.00 -10.33
N ALA A 226 0.65 13.96 -8.99
CA ALA A 226 1.60 14.71 -8.19
C ALA A 226 3.05 14.22 -8.36
N ILE A 227 3.29 12.94 -8.64
CA ILE A 227 4.62 12.41 -9.00
C ILE A 227 5.08 12.98 -10.34
N MET A 228 4.21 12.99 -11.35
CA MET A 228 4.56 13.47 -12.69
C MET A 228 4.82 14.98 -12.71
N GLU A 229 4.12 15.74 -11.88
CA GLU A 229 4.30 17.19 -11.74
C GLU A 229 5.53 17.55 -10.90
N ALA A 230 5.77 16.83 -9.79
CA ALA A 230 6.78 17.22 -8.81
C ALA A 230 8.13 16.51 -8.95
N GLU A 231 8.22 15.48 -9.80
CA GLU A 231 9.41 14.65 -10.03
C GLU A 231 10.15 14.27 -8.72
N PRO A 232 9.47 13.60 -7.77
CA PRO A 232 10.00 13.38 -6.43
C PRO A 232 11.19 12.42 -6.43
N TYR A 233 11.97 12.51 -5.36
CA TYR A 233 13.01 11.53 -5.00
C TYR A 233 12.40 10.25 -4.39
N TYR A 234 11.26 10.36 -3.72
CA TYR A 234 10.61 9.24 -3.04
C TYR A 234 9.10 9.46 -2.87
N CYS A 235 8.36 8.36 -2.85
CA CYS A 235 6.93 8.32 -2.54
C CYS A 235 6.62 7.18 -1.56
N ASP A 236 5.73 7.41 -0.59
CA ASP A 236 5.12 6.35 0.22
C ASP A 236 3.65 6.61 0.49
N THR A 237 2.80 5.83 -0.18
CA THR A 237 1.34 5.80 -0.15
C THR A 237 0.70 7.11 -0.60
N ASP A 238 0.82 8.15 0.23
CA ASP A 238 0.22 9.47 0.13
C ASP A 238 1.22 10.60 0.44
N SER A 239 2.51 10.25 0.60
CA SER A 239 3.60 11.19 0.85
C SER A 239 4.57 11.32 -0.32
N LEU A 240 5.08 12.52 -0.56
CA LEU A 240 6.06 12.87 -1.59
C LEU A 240 7.26 13.60 -0.98
N PHE A 241 8.46 13.23 -1.43
CA PHE A 241 9.73 13.81 -1.01
C PHE A 241 10.32 14.50 -2.24
N VAL A 242 10.22 15.82 -2.27
CA VAL A 242 10.54 16.64 -3.44
C VAL A 242 11.74 17.54 -3.18
N ARG A 243 12.36 18.04 -4.25
CA ARG A 243 13.44 19.04 -4.15
C ARG A 243 12.90 20.35 -3.54
N PRO A 244 13.71 21.08 -2.75
CA PRO A 244 13.36 22.44 -2.32
C PRO A 244 12.96 23.33 -3.50
N GLY A 245 11.91 24.12 -3.31
CA GLY A 245 11.33 24.99 -4.34
C GLY A 245 10.21 24.33 -5.16
N VAL A 246 10.12 23.00 -5.18
CA VAL A 246 9.00 22.29 -5.80
C VAL A 246 7.83 22.24 -4.82
N VAL A 247 6.66 22.70 -5.27
CA VAL A 247 5.42 22.70 -4.49
C VAL A 247 4.39 21.90 -5.28
N PRO A 248 3.88 20.77 -4.74
CA PRO A 248 2.79 20.05 -5.39
C PRO A 248 1.56 20.94 -5.55
N ASP A 249 0.70 20.61 -6.52
CA ASP A 249 -0.58 21.26 -6.64
C ASP A 249 -1.46 21.00 -5.40
N ASN A 250 -2.35 21.95 -5.09
CA ASN A 250 -3.30 21.85 -3.98
C ASN A 250 -2.65 21.65 -2.59
N VAL A 251 -1.66 22.48 -2.24
CA VAL A 251 -1.07 22.52 -0.89
C VAL A 251 -1.96 23.26 0.10
N GLY A 252 -2.22 22.66 1.26
CA GLY A 252 -3.05 23.26 2.29
C GLY A 252 -3.43 22.32 3.44
N SER A 253 -4.39 22.75 4.26
CA SER A 253 -4.94 22.00 5.40
C SER A 253 -6.27 21.29 5.09
N ALA A 254 -6.82 21.49 3.89
CA ALA A 254 -8.07 20.88 3.47
C ALA A 254 -7.94 19.35 3.32
N LEU A 255 -9.08 18.66 3.38
CA LEU A 255 -9.16 17.22 3.12
C LEU A 255 -8.69 16.93 1.69
N GLY A 256 -7.71 16.03 1.53
CA GLY A 256 -7.13 15.71 0.23
C GLY A 256 -6.06 16.68 -0.28
N ALA A 257 -5.77 17.77 0.44
CA ALA A 257 -4.68 18.69 0.12
C ALA A 257 -3.33 18.17 0.64
N PHE A 258 -2.24 18.53 -0.06
CA PHE A 258 -0.89 18.22 0.39
C PHE A 258 -0.47 19.14 1.54
N LYS A 259 -0.15 18.55 2.68
CA LYS A 259 0.39 19.26 3.83
C LYS A 259 1.90 19.12 3.87
N ARG A 260 2.61 20.24 3.98
CA ARG A 260 4.05 20.24 4.27
C ARG A 260 4.29 19.69 5.68
N GLU A 261 4.99 18.58 5.80
CA GLU A 261 5.29 17.93 7.09
C GLU A 261 6.70 18.23 7.59
N TYR A 262 7.68 18.26 6.69
CA TYR A 262 9.09 18.34 7.06
C TYR A 262 9.91 18.97 5.93
N ALA A 263 11.06 19.56 6.28
CA ALA A 263 12.07 19.97 5.31
C ALA A 263 13.46 19.82 5.95
N GLY A 264 14.42 19.27 5.20
CA GLY A 264 15.78 19.06 5.67
C GLY A 264 16.55 18.07 4.78
N ASP A 265 17.78 17.77 5.17
CA ASP A 265 18.59 16.74 4.50
C ASP A 265 18.09 15.35 4.89
N ILE A 266 17.66 14.59 3.89
CA ILE A 266 17.11 13.25 4.06
C ILE A 266 17.97 12.27 3.25
N THR A 267 18.33 11.17 3.89
CA THR A 267 19.00 10.04 3.26
C THR A 267 17.97 8.94 3.01
N ILE A 268 17.78 8.59 1.74
CA ILE A 268 16.95 7.46 1.30
C ILE A 268 17.86 6.27 1.04
N VAL A 269 17.58 5.14 1.69
CA VAL A 269 18.35 3.89 1.57
C VAL A 269 17.53 2.83 0.81
N GLY A 270 16.21 2.99 0.77
CA GLY A 270 15.29 2.15 0.00
C GLY A 270 13.83 2.39 0.39
N SER A 271 12.95 1.49 -0.05
CA SER A 271 11.52 1.57 0.23
C SER A 271 11.24 1.46 1.74
N LYS A 272 10.58 2.47 2.32
CA LYS A 272 10.31 2.60 3.77
C LYS A 272 11.58 2.56 4.64
N MET A 273 12.68 3.06 4.08
CA MET A 273 14.01 3.11 4.69
C MET A 273 14.65 4.46 4.40
N TYR A 274 14.43 5.43 5.27
CA TYR A 274 14.98 6.78 5.16
C TYR A 274 15.15 7.43 6.53
N TYR A 275 16.04 8.42 6.63
CA TYR A 275 16.24 9.22 7.84
C TYR A 275 16.67 10.65 7.51
N SER A 276 16.23 11.60 8.32
CA SER A 276 16.77 12.97 8.34
C SER A 276 17.98 13.07 9.26
N ALA A 277 18.86 14.05 9.03
CA ALA A 277 20.05 14.26 9.84
C ALA A 277 19.73 14.46 11.34
N ASP A 278 18.60 15.12 11.65
CA ASP A 278 18.10 15.41 12.99
C ASP A 278 17.17 14.31 13.56
N ASP A 279 17.03 13.17 12.87
CA ASP A 279 16.16 12.04 13.21
C ASP A 279 14.66 12.38 13.42
N LYS A 280 14.20 13.60 13.06
CA LYS A 280 12.78 13.99 13.15
C LYS A 280 11.91 13.29 12.10
N LYS A 281 12.48 12.91 10.96
CA LYS A 281 11.80 12.15 9.91
C LYS A 281 12.58 10.87 9.62
N ILE A 282 12.17 9.77 10.28
CA ILE A 282 12.82 8.47 10.17
C ILE A 282 11.80 7.36 9.96
N ALA A 283 12.13 6.40 9.09
CA ALA A 283 11.37 5.18 8.90
C ALA A 283 12.32 4.05 8.49
N CYS A 284 12.25 2.92 9.20
CA CYS A 284 12.92 1.68 8.80
C CYS A 284 11.97 0.49 9.02
N LYS A 285 11.40 -0.04 7.94
CA LYS A 285 10.38 -1.11 8.00
C LYS A 285 10.89 -2.34 8.76
N GLY A 286 10.15 -2.72 9.79
CA GLY A 286 10.44 -3.91 10.60
C GLY A 286 11.63 -3.73 11.53
N ILE A 287 12.04 -2.50 11.83
CA ILE A 287 12.93 -2.12 12.93
C ILE A 287 12.13 -1.25 13.92
N PRO A 288 12.16 -1.55 15.24
CA PRO A 288 11.52 -0.72 16.27
C PRO A 288 12.02 0.72 16.26
N LYS A 289 11.16 1.71 16.56
CA LYS A 289 11.48 3.15 16.48
C LYS A 289 12.81 3.53 17.14
N GLY A 290 13.06 3.04 18.36
CA GLY A 290 14.29 3.36 19.11
C GLY A 290 15.59 2.86 18.48
N SER A 291 15.52 1.89 17.56
CA SER A 291 16.70 1.30 16.90
C SER A 291 16.85 1.74 15.44
N GLN A 292 15.94 2.55 14.89
CA GLN A 292 15.95 2.89 13.46
C GLN A 292 17.14 3.75 13.05
N SER A 293 17.58 4.69 13.90
CA SER A 293 18.70 5.59 13.58
C SER A 293 20.01 4.81 13.45
N GLN A 294 20.31 3.95 14.43
CA GLN A 294 21.45 3.03 14.38
C GLN A 294 21.39 2.14 13.14
N ALA A 295 20.22 1.59 12.86
CA ALA A 295 19.97 0.71 11.73
C ALA A 295 20.31 1.36 10.38
N LEU A 296 19.82 2.56 10.15
CA LEU A 296 19.95 3.22 8.85
C LEU A 296 21.32 3.86 8.63
N ARG A 297 21.99 4.32 9.70
CA ARG A 297 23.33 4.93 9.61
C ARG A 297 24.45 3.89 9.46
N HIS A 298 24.21 2.66 9.93
CA HIS A 298 25.15 1.54 9.81
C HIS A 298 24.49 0.33 9.13
N PRO A 299 24.05 0.44 7.86
CA PRO A 299 23.21 -0.58 7.22
C PRO A 299 23.93 -1.93 6.99
N ARG A 300 25.28 -1.93 7.02
CA ARG A 300 26.10 -3.16 6.95
C ARG A 300 26.26 -3.86 8.29
N GLU A 301 25.95 -3.19 9.40
CA GLU A 301 26.03 -3.76 10.73
C GLU A 301 24.70 -4.40 11.12
N ARG A 302 24.76 -5.55 11.79
CA ARG A 302 23.54 -6.20 12.29
C ARG A 302 23.00 -5.36 13.44
N VAL A 303 21.79 -4.85 13.27
CA VAL A 303 21.10 -4.09 14.30
C VAL A 303 20.70 -5.04 15.42
N VAL A 304 21.12 -4.71 16.62
CA VAL A 304 20.71 -5.41 17.84
C VAL A 304 19.40 -4.78 18.31
N MET A 305 18.35 -5.58 18.42
CA MET A 305 17.08 -5.14 18.97
C MET A 305 16.56 -6.13 19.99
N ASP A 306 16.06 -5.61 21.11
CA ASP A 306 15.36 -6.43 22.09
C ASP A 306 13.85 -6.29 21.83
N ARG A 307 13.18 -7.44 21.67
CA ARG A 307 11.71 -7.48 21.53
C ARG A 307 11.15 -8.75 22.16
N PRO A 308 9.90 -8.73 22.66
CA PRO A 308 9.26 -9.96 23.11
C PRO A 308 9.10 -10.92 21.94
N GLU A 309 9.46 -12.19 22.15
CA GLU A 309 9.21 -13.23 21.16
C GLU A 309 7.72 -13.51 21.08
N THR A 310 7.12 -13.22 19.91
CA THR A 310 5.69 -13.43 19.69
C THR A 310 5.36 -14.91 19.71
N TRP A 311 4.11 -15.26 20.06
CA TRP A 311 3.63 -16.65 20.05
C TRP A 311 3.96 -17.39 18.76
N LEU A 312 3.67 -16.78 17.59
CA LEU A 312 3.97 -17.36 16.29
C LEU A 312 5.47 -17.56 16.04
N THR A 313 6.31 -16.59 16.42
CA THR A 313 7.77 -16.72 16.25
C THR A 313 8.33 -17.77 17.20
N ALA A 314 7.85 -17.78 18.44
CA ALA A 314 8.27 -18.71 19.48
C ALA A 314 7.91 -20.14 19.12
N MET A 315 6.71 -20.32 18.58
CA MET A 315 6.32 -21.55 17.91
C MET A 315 7.33 -21.85 16.82
N LYS A 316 7.44 -21.11 15.70
CA LYS A 316 8.32 -21.49 14.57
C LYS A 316 9.77 -21.85 14.94
N LYS A 317 10.31 -21.27 16.02
CA LYS A 317 11.69 -21.48 16.48
C LYS A 317 11.84 -22.47 17.65
N GLY A 318 10.76 -23.00 18.21
CA GLY A 318 10.82 -23.88 19.39
C GLY A 318 11.23 -23.19 20.69
N THR A 319 10.92 -21.90 20.84
CA THR A 319 11.35 -21.08 21.97
C THR A 319 10.19 -20.74 22.92
N ARG A 320 10.44 -19.95 23.97
CA ARG A 320 9.40 -19.52 24.92
C ARG A 320 8.78 -18.18 24.43
N PRO A 321 7.45 -18.11 24.26
CA PRO A 321 6.77 -16.87 23.90
C PRO A 321 6.76 -15.87 25.07
N ASN A 322 6.54 -14.60 24.74
CA ASN A 322 6.47 -13.47 25.69
C ASN A 322 7.73 -13.29 26.55
N VAL A 323 8.88 -13.78 26.07
CA VAL A 323 10.18 -13.53 26.68
C VAL A 323 10.92 -12.51 25.84
N TRP A 324 11.54 -11.53 26.50
CA TRP A 324 12.44 -10.59 25.85
C TRP A 324 13.65 -11.33 25.29
N LYS A 325 13.89 -11.14 24.00
CA LYS A 325 15.06 -11.70 23.33
C LYS A 325 15.75 -10.65 22.50
N ARG A 326 17.06 -10.84 22.39
CA ARG A 326 17.94 -10.11 21.51
C ARG A 326 17.89 -10.69 20.10
N TYR A 327 17.59 -9.85 19.13
CA TYR A 327 17.57 -10.20 17.71
C TYR A 327 18.63 -9.38 16.99
N HIS A 328 19.26 -10.03 16.01
CA HIS A 328 20.17 -9.40 15.07
C HIS A 328 19.48 -9.35 13.71
N LYS A 329 19.36 -8.15 13.12
CA LYS A 329 18.76 -7.99 11.80
C LYS A 329 19.67 -7.18 10.90
N ALA A 330 20.00 -7.75 9.74
CA ALA A 330 20.62 -7.01 8.65
C ALA A 330 19.53 -6.31 7.82
N ILE A 331 19.85 -5.15 7.28
CA ILE A 331 18.94 -4.37 6.44
C ILE A 331 19.39 -4.55 4.99
N LYS A 332 18.44 -4.82 4.10
CA LYS A 332 18.70 -4.85 2.68
C LYS A 332 18.65 -3.42 2.15
N VAL A 333 19.78 -2.92 1.65
CA VAL A 333 19.87 -1.61 0.97
C VAL A 333 19.48 -1.79 -0.50
N GLY A 334 18.81 -0.79 -1.07
CA GLY A 334 18.36 -0.81 -2.46
C GLY A 334 16.86 -0.63 -2.61
N ALA A 335 16.43 -0.31 -3.83
CA ALA A 335 15.01 -0.25 -4.15
C ALA A 335 14.44 -1.67 -4.32
N ASP A 336 13.38 -2.01 -3.57
CA ASP A 336 12.81 -3.36 -3.59
C ASP A 336 12.16 -3.74 -4.94
N ASN A 337 11.73 -2.74 -5.72
CA ASN A 337 10.92 -2.93 -6.95
C ASN A 337 11.43 -2.10 -8.14
N ARG A 338 12.68 -1.62 -8.08
CA ARG A 338 13.33 -0.77 -9.11
C ARG A 338 14.80 -1.17 -9.22
N PHE A 339 15.43 -0.90 -10.36
CA PHE A 339 16.86 -1.12 -10.55
C PHE A 339 17.66 0.07 -10.05
N GLY A 340 18.73 -0.19 -9.30
CA GLY A 340 19.64 0.83 -8.77
C GLY A 340 19.94 0.66 -7.28
N LEU A 341 21.20 0.88 -6.91
CA LEU A 341 21.69 0.83 -5.52
C LEU A 341 22.13 2.19 -4.99
N SER A 342 22.23 3.20 -5.86
CA SER A 342 22.62 4.57 -5.54
C SER A 342 22.18 5.51 -6.66
N GLY A 343 21.93 6.78 -6.34
CA GLY A 343 21.47 7.76 -7.32
C GLY A 343 20.04 7.51 -7.76
N TRP A 344 19.71 7.92 -8.99
CA TRP A 344 18.40 7.67 -9.58
C TRP A 344 18.21 6.19 -9.90
N THR A 345 17.00 5.69 -9.65
CA THR A 345 16.61 4.30 -9.91
C THR A 345 15.68 4.21 -11.11
N GLU A 346 15.71 3.08 -11.80
CA GLU A 346 14.94 2.83 -13.02
C GLU A 346 13.81 1.82 -12.75
N PRO A 347 12.63 1.98 -13.37
CA PRO A 347 11.62 0.95 -13.30
C PRO A 347 12.08 -0.30 -14.06
N PHE A 348 11.49 -1.44 -13.73
CA PHE A 348 11.73 -2.66 -14.49
C PHE A 348 10.83 -2.69 -15.73
N ILE A 349 11.35 -3.28 -16.81
CA ILE A 349 10.56 -3.56 -18.01
C ILE A 349 9.70 -4.80 -17.72
N TYR A 350 8.40 -4.71 -17.98
CA TYR A 350 7.51 -5.85 -17.80
C TYR A 350 7.86 -6.96 -18.81
N LYS A 351 8.17 -8.15 -18.29
CA LYS A 351 8.45 -9.37 -19.08
C LYS A 351 7.41 -10.46 -18.80
N GLY A 352 6.13 -10.08 -18.70
CA GLY A 352 5.02 -11.04 -18.55
C GLY A 352 4.23 -11.15 -19.85
N GLU A 353 3.90 -12.38 -20.25
CA GLU A 353 2.98 -12.68 -21.35
C GLU A 353 1.52 -12.38 -20.97
#